data_AF-A0A0E3S369-F1
#
_entry.id   AF-A0A0E3S369-F1
#
_cell.length_a   1.000
_cell.length_b   1.000
_cell.length_c   1.000
_cell.angle_alpha   90.00
_cell.angle_beta   90.00
_cell.angle_gamma   90.00
#
_symmetry.space_group_name_H-M   'P 1'
#
loop_
_entity.id
_entity.type
_entity.pdbx_description
1 polymer ?
#
loop_
_entity_poly.entity_id
_entity_poly.type
_entity_poly.pdbx_seq_one_letter_code
_entity_poly.pdbx_strand_id
1 'polypeptide(L)'
;MPIPARPTRELCKVLGQKGTNIDPDQDIEIINVLDSGDMGGIVCTIKEGEKHVLVVSITHLVIKPEHPLSDRIAAYQKKRIRRLRRYG
;
A
#
# COMPACT_ATOMS: atom_id res chain seq x y z
N MET A 1 -13.55 -0.17 -9.40
CA MET A 1 -13.25 -1.55 -8.97
C MET A 1 -12.20 -1.51 -7.89
N PRO A 2 -12.32 -2.30 -6.81
CA PRO A 2 -11.25 -2.45 -5.84
C PRO A 2 -10.02 -3.06 -6.52
N ILE A 3 -8.82 -2.62 -6.11
CA ILE A 3 -7.55 -3.15 -6.63
C ILE A 3 -7.03 -4.19 -5.62
N PRO A 4 -6.86 -5.46 -6.00
CA PRO A 4 -6.30 -6.46 -5.11
C PRO A 4 -4.80 -6.20 -4.91
N ALA A 5 -4.38 -6.17 -3.65
CA ALA A 5 -3.01 -5.93 -3.26
C ALA A 5 -2.63 -6.82 -2.08
N ARG A 6 -1.34 -6.87 -1.77
CA ARG A 6 -0.81 -7.46 -0.54
C ARG A 6 -0.03 -6.43 0.26
N PRO A 7 -0.09 -6.46 1.59
CA PRO A 7 0.76 -5.60 2.40
C PRO A 7 2.22 -6.07 2.32
N THR A 8 3.15 -5.13 2.36
CA THR A 8 4.57 -5.46 2.52
C THR A 8 4.85 -6.00 3.92
N ARG A 9 5.89 -6.82 4.06
CA ARG A 9 6.32 -7.33 5.39
C ARG A 9 6.62 -6.22 6.40
N GLU A 10 7.14 -5.09 5.91
CA GLU A 10 7.38 -3.91 6.73
C GLU A 10 6.08 -3.32 7.28
N LEU A 11 5.05 -3.21 6.43
CA LEU A 11 3.73 -2.76 6.85
C LEU A 11 3.12 -3.69 7.90
N CYS A 12 3.16 -5.01 7.67
CA CYS A 12 2.68 -6.00 8.64
C CYS A 12 3.39 -5.86 10.00
N LYS A 13 4.71 -5.63 10.00
CA LYS A 13 5.48 -5.41 11.23
C LYS A 13 5.03 -4.16 11.99
N VAL A 14 4.86 -3.04 11.28
CA VAL A 14 4.43 -1.76 11.89
C VAL A 14 3.00 -1.86 12.43
N LEU A 15 2.11 -2.52 11.70
CA LEU A 15 0.73 -2.74 12.14
C LEU A 15 0.67 -3.70 13.33
N GLY A 16 1.46 -4.77 13.32
CA GLY A 16 1.55 -5.72 14.43
C GLY A 16 2.00 -5.05 15.73
N GLN A 17 2.95 -4.11 15.65
CA GLN A 17 3.37 -3.29 16.80
C GLN A 17 2.24 -2.39 17.35
N LYS A 18 1.25 -2.05 16.51
CA LYS A 18 0.07 -1.26 16.88
C LYS A 18 -1.12 -2.13 17.32
N GLY A 19 -0.94 -3.45 17.40
CA GLY A 19 -2.00 -4.39 17.76
C GLY A 19 -2.90 -4.81 16.60
N THR A 20 -2.54 -4.47 15.35
CA THR A 20 -3.27 -4.89 14.13
C THR A 20 -2.44 -5.93 13.39
N ASN A 21 -2.84 -7.20 13.46
CA ASN A 21 -2.08 -8.28 12.84
C ASN A 21 -2.63 -8.61 11.46
N ILE A 22 -1.92 -8.18 10.41
CA ILE A 22 -2.28 -8.47 9.01
C ILE A 22 -1.29 -9.48 8.45
N ASP A 23 -1.80 -10.53 7.80
CA ASP A 23 -0.97 -11.52 7.13
C ASP A 23 -0.37 -10.95 5.82
N PRO A 24 0.96 -11.01 5.61
CA PRO A 24 1.60 -10.59 4.36
C PRO A 24 1.15 -11.35 3.11
N ASP A 25 0.64 -12.57 3.28
CA ASP A 25 0.14 -13.41 2.17
C ASP A 25 -1.36 -13.24 1.93
N GLN A 26 -2.05 -12.51 2.82
CA GLN A 26 -3.46 -12.19 2.67
C GLN A 26 -3.68 -11.08 1.63
N ASP A 27 -4.63 -11.33 0.74
CA ASP A 27 -5.09 -10.31 -0.20
C ASP A 27 -5.97 -9.29 0.50
N ILE A 28 -5.68 -8.02 0.25
CA ILE A 28 -6.43 -6.86 0.73
C ILE A 28 -6.98 -6.06 -0.44
N GLU A 29 -8.10 -5.38 -0.21
CA GLU A 29 -8.73 -4.55 -1.22
C GLU A 29 -8.39 -3.08 -1.00
N ILE A 30 -7.83 -2.44 -2.03
CA ILE A 30 -7.75 -0.97 -2.09
C ILE A 30 -9.12 -0.45 -2.52
N ILE A 31 -9.82 0.22 -1.61
CA ILE A 31 -11.16 0.77 -1.83
C ILE A 31 -11.13 2.25 -2.25
N ASN A 32 -10.04 2.96 -1.94
CA ASN A 32 -9.85 4.35 -2.37
C ASN A 32 -8.36 4.66 -2.59
N VAL A 33 -8.10 5.62 -3.47
CA VAL A 33 -6.75 6.10 -3.80
C VAL A 33 -6.79 7.62 -3.80
N LEU A 34 -5.93 8.25 -3.01
CA LEU A 34 -5.80 9.70 -2.90
C LEU A 34 -4.36 10.11 -3.17
N ASP A 35 -4.17 11.11 -4.03
CA ASP A 35 -2.89 11.78 -4.16
C ASP A 35 -2.79 12.86 -3.08
N SER A 36 -1.89 12.67 -2.11
CA SER A 36 -1.63 13.61 -1.01
C SER A 36 -0.49 14.58 -1.32
N GLY A 37 -0.08 14.67 -2.59
CA GLY A 37 0.96 15.58 -3.07
C GLY A 37 2.37 15.08 -2.80
N ASP A 38 3.36 15.96 -2.93
CA ASP A 38 4.78 15.55 -2.95
C ASP A 38 5.30 15.00 -1.62
N MET A 39 4.76 15.45 -0.48
CA MET A 39 5.19 14.97 0.84
C MET A 39 4.59 13.61 1.19
N GLY A 40 3.30 13.39 0.96
CA GLY A 40 2.64 12.12 1.30
C GLY A 40 2.60 11.11 0.14
N GLY A 41 2.69 11.57 -1.10
CA GLY A 41 2.56 10.76 -2.31
C GLY A 41 1.16 10.18 -2.46
N ILE A 42 1.05 9.07 -3.17
CA ILE A 42 -0.22 8.35 -3.29
C ILE A 42 -0.46 7.54 -2.02
N VAL A 43 -1.61 7.77 -1.39
CA VAL A 43 -2.12 6.99 -0.26
C VAL A 43 -3.34 6.18 -0.69
N CYS A 44 -3.46 4.99 -0.14
CA CYS A 44 -4.48 4.02 -0.43
C CYS A 44 -5.28 3.75 0.84
N THR A 45 -6.59 3.74 0.71
CA THR A 45 -7.48 3.23 1.73
C THR A 45 -7.67 1.74 1.45
N ILE A 46 -7.22 0.90 2.37
CA ILE A 46 -7.37 -0.55 2.30
C ILE A 46 -8.43 -1.03 3.27
N LYS A 47 -9.18 -2.05 2.85
CA LYS A 47 -10.13 -2.76 3.70
C LYS A 47 -9.54 -4.10 4.09
N GLU A 48 -9.50 -4.36 5.40
CA GLU A 48 -9.16 -5.65 5.98
C GLU A 48 -10.44 -6.27 6.60
N GLY A 49 -10.94 -7.33 5.97
CA GLY A 49 -12.20 -7.96 6.38
C GLY A 49 -13.38 -6.99 6.29
N GLU A 50 -14.31 -7.05 7.24
CA GLU A 50 -15.50 -6.20 7.25
C GLU A 50 -15.34 -4.89 8.04
N LYS A 51 -14.35 -4.81 8.95
CA LYS A 51 -14.35 -3.79 10.02
C LYS A 51 -13.19 -2.80 9.98
N HIS A 52 -12.06 -3.14 9.38
CA HIS A 52 -10.86 -2.32 9.49
C HIS A 52 -10.55 -1.60 8.18
N VAL A 53 -10.54 -0.28 8.25
CA VAL A 53 -10.14 0.60 7.15
C VAL A 53 -8.84 1.29 7.55
N LEU A 54 -7.78 1.08 6.77
CA LEU A 54 -6.47 1.68 7.02
C LEU A 54 -6.09 2.59 5.87
N VAL A 55 -5.44 3.71 6.19
CA VAL A 55 -4.80 4.58 5.21
C VAL A 55 -3.31 4.28 5.20
N VAL A 56 -2.81 3.81 4.07
CA VAL A 56 -1.42 3.38 3.90
C VAL A 56 -0.83 3.99 2.64
N SER A 57 0.47 4.30 2.64
CA SER A 57 1.12 4.74 1.39
C SER A 57 1.14 3.59 0.38
N ILE A 58 0.93 3.91 -0.90
CA ILE A 58 1.00 2.89 -1.97
C ILE A 58 2.36 2.19 -2.00
N THR A 59 3.44 2.79 -1.49
CA THR A 59 4.77 2.16 -1.43
C THR A 59 4.85 0.97 -0.50
N HIS A 60 3.88 0.81 0.41
CA HIS A 60 3.80 -0.31 1.34
C HIS A 60 2.87 -1.43 0.86
N LEU A 61 2.37 -1.33 -0.37
CA LEU A 61 1.48 -2.29 -1.00
C LEU A 61 2.16 -2.95 -2.20
N VAL A 62 1.86 -4.22 -2.42
CA VAL A 62 2.27 -4.97 -3.61
C VAL A 62 1.02 -5.24 -4.42
N ILE A 63 0.92 -4.61 -5.60
CA ILE A 63 -0.19 -4.86 -6.51
C ILE A 63 0.02 -6.22 -7.18
N LYS A 64 -1.05 -6.99 -7.28
CA LYS A 64 -1.00 -8.28 -7.96
C LYS A 64 -0.61 -8.13 -9.44
N PRO A 65 0.28 -8.99 -9.98
CA PRO A 65 0.75 -8.88 -11.36
C PRO A 65 -0.36 -9.06 -12.40
N GLU A 66 -1.46 -9.72 -12.04
CA GLU A 66 -2.64 -9.87 -12.90
C GLU A 66 -3.40 -8.54 -13.11
N HIS A 67 -3.13 -7.52 -12.30
CA HIS A 67 -3.80 -6.23 -12.42
C HIS A 67 -3.17 -5.37 -13.54
N PRO A 68 -3.96 -4.79 -14.46
CA PRO A 68 -3.43 -4.02 -15.61
C PRO A 68 -2.53 -2.83 -15.25
N LEU A 69 -2.67 -2.31 -14.03
CA LEU A 69 -1.86 -1.18 -13.54
C LEU A 69 -0.63 -1.61 -12.74
N SER A 70 -0.39 -2.91 -12.56
CA SER A 70 0.71 -3.43 -11.73
C SER A 70 2.06 -2.78 -12.09
N ASP A 71 2.45 -2.84 -13.36
CA ASP A 71 3.73 -2.29 -13.82
C ASP A 71 3.85 -0.77 -13.63
N ARG A 72 2.76 -0.04 -13.89
CA ARG A 72 2.72 1.42 -13.73
C ARG A 72 2.84 1.81 -12.26
N ILE A 73 2.16 1.07 -11.38
CA ILE A 73 2.23 1.29 -9.93
C ILE A 73 3.62 0.92 -9.41
N ALA A 74 4.20 -0.20 -9.84
CA ALA A 74 5.55 -0.60 -9.47
C ALA A 74 6.61 0.44 -9.91
N ALA A 75 6.48 0.99 -11.12
CA ALA A 75 7.34 2.06 -11.60
C ALA A 75 7.23 3.33 -10.74
N TYR A 76 6.00 3.73 -10.38
CA TYR A 76 5.76 4.84 -9.45
C TYR A 76 6.41 4.58 -8.08
N GLN A 77 6.16 3.42 -7.48
CA GLN A 77 6.69 3.03 -6.17
C GLN A 77 8.21 3.09 -6.16
N LYS A 78 8.87 2.54 -7.19
CA LYS A 78 10.33 2.57 -7.34
C LYS A 78 10.87 4.00 -7.41
N LYS A 79 10.22 4.88 -8.17
CA LYS A 79 10.60 6.31 -8.26
C LYS A 79 10.41 7.01 -6.91
N ARG A 80 9.31 6.73 -6.21
CA ARG A 80 8.97 7.32 -4.92
C ARG A 80 9.94 6.90 -3.82
N ILE A 81 10.23 5.60 -3.69
CA ILE A 81 11.19 5.08 -2.70
C ILE A 81 12.58 5.70 -2.89
N ARG A 82 13.02 5.86 -4.14
CA ARG A 82 14.29 6.56 -4.45
C ARG A 82 14.30 8.02 -3.99
N ARG A 83 13.17 8.72 -4.09
CA ARG A 83 13.03 10.09 -3.58
C ARG A 83 13.02 10.11 -2.05
N LEU A 84 12.25 9.23 -1.41
CA LEU A 84 12.18 9.15 0.05
C LEU A 84 13.56 8.89 0.67
N ARG A 85 14.35 7.98 0.09
CA ARG A 85 15.74 7.73 0.54
C ARG A 85 16.71 8.91 0.37
N ARG A 86 16.36 9.90 -0.46
CA ARG A 86 17.20 11.07 -0.72
C ARG A 86 16.87 12.22 0.24
N TYR A 87 15.63 12.29 0.70
CA TYR A 87 15.11 13.43 1.48
C TYR A 87 14.65 13.06 2.90
N GLY A 88 14.64 11.77 3.25
CA GLY A 88 14.43 11.26 4.61
C GLY A 88 15.74 10.76 5.19
#